data_AF-A0A3D2C8G9-F1
#
_entry.id   AF-A0A3D2C8G9-F1
#
_cell.length_a   1.000
_cell.length_b   1.000
_cell.length_c   1.000
_cell.angle_alpha   90.00
_cell.angle_beta   90.00
_cell.angle_gamma   90.00
#
_symmetry.space_group_name_H-M   'P 1'
#
loop_
_entity.id
_entity.type
_entity.pdbx_description
1 polymer ?
#
loop_
_entity_poly.entity_id
_entity_poly.type
_entity_poly.pdbx_seq_one_letter_code
_entity_poly.pdbx_strand_id
1 'polypeptide(L)'
;MGGVPHPGARAVFLFGLVGLPTLAEAAAPCTEPVTARAFHQVVSKADAAYSQMDLEGFQAARLEARKLVPCLAEPITPAQAAGFHRLEAMGEFLSRNHAGSVASLRALAAAAPGYELSEELAPPGHPLQLYYEIARGTVSVAPTPIPAVEGRWIHIDGAAVTDRPIDRPYLFQSFEDGGRITISSHVVPGQLPPGF
;
A
#
# COMPACT_ATOMS: atom_id res chain seq x y z
N MET A 1 -52.75 25.33 53.12
CA MET A 1 -51.36 24.92 53.39
C MET A 1 -50.93 24.06 52.21
N GLY A 2 -50.22 24.51 51.17
CA GLY A 2 -49.19 25.55 51.08
C GLY A 2 -47.85 24.86 50.82
N GLY A 3 -47.60 24.38 49.59
CA GLY A 3 -46.36 23.73 49.19
C GLY A 3 -45.92 24.25 47.82
N VAL A 4 -44.84 25.03 47.80
CA VAL A 4 -44.27 25.72 46.64
C VAL A 4 -43.24 24.81 45.96
N PRO A 5 -43.20 24.69 44.62
CA PRO A 5 -42.12 23.99 43.92
C PRO A 5 -40.89 24.89 43.71
N HIS A 6 -39.70 24.34 43.95
CA HIS A 6 -38.40 24.97 43.62
C HIS A 6 -38.01 24.73 42.15
N PRO A 7 -37.53 25.75 41.42
CA PRO A 7 -36.94 25.57 40.09
C PRO A 7 -35.49 25.06 40.20
N GLY A 8 -35.24 23.87 39.66
CA GLY A 8 -33.91 23.30 39.52
C GLY A 8 -33.08 24.04 38.46
N ALA A 9 -31.89 24.48 38.86
CA ALA A 9 -30.94 25.21 38.04
C ALA A 9 -30.45 24.38 36.83
N ARG A 10 -30.55 24.96 35.63
CA ARG A 10 -29.92 24.43 34.42
C ARG A 10 -28.46 24.88 34.37
N ALA A 11 -27.54 23.96 34.61
CA ALA A 11 -26.12 24.18 34.37
C ALA A 11 -25.83 24.13 32.85
N VAL A 12 -25.45 25.27 32.28
CA VAL A 12 -24.98 25.38 30.89
C VAL A 12 -23.49 25.05 30.90
N PHE A 13 -23.12 23.85 30.46
CA PHE A 13 -21.74 23.49 30.19
C PHE A 13 -21.32 24.04 28.82
N LEU A 14 -20.58 25.14 28.83
CA LEU A 14 -19.81 25.63 27.69
C LEU A 14 -18.60 24.71 27.47
N PHE A 15 -18.75 23.72 26.59
CA PHE A 15 -17.62 22.96 26.05
C PHE A 15 -16.84 23.87 25.10
N GLY A 16 -15.77 24.48 25.62
CA GLY A 16 -14.77 25.15 24.80
C GLY A 16 -14.01 24.12 23.96
N LEU A 17 -14.26 24.11 22.65
CA LEU A 17 -13.46 23.38 21.67
C LEU A 17 -12.06 24.04 21.59
N VAL A 18 -11.13 23.56 22.40
CA VAL A 18 -9.70 23.83 22.24
C VAL A 18 -9.22 23.03 21.04
N GLY A 19 -9.09 23.68 19.89
CA GLY A 19 -8.50 23.09 18.69
C GLY A 19 -7.01 22.83 18.91
N LEU A 20 -6.63 21.56 19.06
CA LEU A 20 -5.23 21.16 19.05
C LEU A 20 -4.70 21.28 17.62
N PRO A 21 -3.57 21.99 17.40
CA PRO A 21 -2.95 22.04 16.09
C PRO A 21 -2.42 20.65 15.73
N THR A 22 -2.91 20.08 14.64
CA THR A 22 -2.31 18.89 14.02
C THR A 22 -1.00 19.31 13.36
N LEU A 23 0.11 19.05 14.04
CA LEU A 23 1.43 19.18 13.45
C LEU A 23 1.56 18.14 12.33
N ALA A 24 1.80 18.63 11.11
CA ALA A 24 2.14 17.76 9.98
C ALA A 24 3.51 17.13 10.26
N GLU A 25 3.52 15.84 10.55
CA GLU A 25 4.76 15.10 10.75
C GLU A 25 5.45 14.94 9.40
N ALA A 26 6.48 15.74 9.17
CA ALA A 26 7.33 15.57 8.00
C ALA A 26 7.93 14.16 8.05
N ALA A 27 7.75 13.39 6.99
CA ALA A 27 8.36 12.06 6.88
C ALA A 27 9.87 12.20 7.15
N ALA A 28 10.38 11.43 8.11
CA ALA A 28 11.79 11.47 8.45
C ALA A 28 12.62 11.22 7.18
N PRO A 29 13.62 12.06 6.90
CA PRO A 29 14.44 11.88 5.72
C PRO A 29 15.07 10.48 5.75
N CYS A 30 14.96 9.76 4.63
CA CYS A 30 15.64 8.48 4.47
C CYS A 30 17.13 8.68 4.69
N THR A 31 17.64 8.10 5.78
CA THR A 31 19.06 8.24 6.15
C THR A 31 19.95 7.64 5.07
N GLU A 32 19.47 6.58 4.41
CA GLU A 32 20.15 5.91 3.32
C GLU A 32 19.16 5.66 2.16
N PRO A 33 19.44 6.17 0.95
CA PRO A 33 18.70 5.82 -0.25
C PRO A 33 18.74 4.31 -0.52
N VAL A 34 17.59 3.74 -0.91
CA VAL A 34 17.45 2.31 -1.19
C VAL A 34 17.42 2.06 -2.70
N THR A 35 18.24 1.11 -3.16
CA THR A 35 18.26 0.67 -4.55
C THR A 35 17.10 -0.29 -4.84
N ALA A 36 16.64 -0.34 -6.08
CA ALA A 36 15.59 -1.27 -6.49
C ALA A 36 16.02 -2.73 -6.30
N ARG A 37 17.33 -3.01 -6.45
CA ARG A 37 17.92 -4.32 -6.15
C ARG A 37 17.81 -4.69 -4.67
N ALA A 38 18.18 -3.80 -3.75
CA ALA A 38 18.13 -4.06 -2.31
C ALA A 38 16.68 -4.31 -1.86
N PHE A 39 15.74 -3.50 -2.34
CA PHE A 39 14.31 -3.72 -2.12
C PHE A 39 13.85 -5.11 -2.60
N HIS A 40 14.21 -5.48 -3.83
CA HIS A 40 13.86 -6.80 -4.36
C HIS A 40 14.44 -7.95 -3.53
N GLN A 41 15.67 -7.82 -3.02
CA GLN A 41 16.28 -8.84 -2.15
C GLN A 41 15.47 -9.06 -0.86
N VAL A 42 14.93 -7.99 -0.26
CA VAL A 42 14.09 -8.12 0.94
C VAL A 42 12.75 -8.79 0.60
N VAL A 43 12.14 -8.47 -0.54
CA VAL A 43 10.92 -9.15 -1.02
C VAL A 43 11.20 -10.65 -1.23
N SER A 44 12.28 -11.02 -1.92
CA SER A 44 12.65 -12.42 -2.12
C SER A 44 12.96 -13.16 -0.82
N LYS A 45 13.52 -12.47 0.19
CA LYS A 45 13.71 -13.05 1.53
C LYS A 45 12.38 -13.41 2.18
N ALA A 46 11.35 -12.58 2.02
CA ALA A 46 10.02 -12.89 2.53
C ALA A 46 9.43 -14.13 1.84
N ASP A 47 9.61 -14.26 0.53
CA ASP A 47 9.15 -15.44 -0.22
C ASP A 47 9.77 -16.73 0.31
N ALA A 48 11.10 -16.72 0.50
CA ALA A 48 11.83 -17.85 1.04
C ALA A 48 11.35 -18.21 2.46
N ALA A 49 11.12 -17.21 3.32
CA ALA A 49 10.60 -17.43 4.66
C ALA A 49 9.18 -18.02 4.64
N TYR A 50 8.31 -17.54 3.75
CA TYR A 50 6.97 -18.09 3.57
C TYR A 50 7.01 -19.56 3.14
N SER A 51 7.80 -19.91 2.11
CA SER A 51 7.95 -21.30 1.63
C SER A 51 8.49 -22.24 2.73
N GLN A 52 9.31 -21.73 3.64
CA GLN A 52 9.90 -22.50 4.75
C GLN A 52 9.02 -22.54 6.01
N MET A 53 7.80 -21.99 5.95
CA MET A 53 6.89 -21.84 7.10
C MET A 53 7.51 -21.03 8.27
N ASP A 54 8.49 -20.16 7.99
CA ASP A 54 9.07 -19.22 8.94
C ASP A 54 8.19 -17.96 9.02
N LEU A 55 7.14 -18.04 9.83
CA LEU A 55 6.18 -16.95 9.99
C LEU A 55 6.82 -15.67 10.55
N GLU A 56 7.76 -15.80 11.50
CA GLU A 56 8.45 -14.65 12.09
C GLU A 56 9.36 -13.98 11.05
N GLY A 57 10.18 -14.75 10.35
CA GLY A 57 11.03 -14.25 9.28
C GLY A 57 10.24 -13.60 8.15
N PHE A 58 9.09 -14.18 7.78
CA PHE A 58 8.16 -13.59 6.80
C PHE A 58 7.64 -12.23 7.27
N GLN A 59 7.12 -12.14 8.50
CA GLN A 59 6.58 -10.90 9.05
C GLN A 59 7.66 -9.81 9.17
N ALA A 60 8.87 -10.18 9.60
CA ALA A 60 10.00 -9.27 9.68
C ALA A 60 10.40 -8.75 8.29
N ALA A 61 10.53 -9.63 7.29
CA ALA A 61 10.86 -9.24 5.92
C ALA A 61 9.76 -8.38 5.28
N ARG A 62 8.48 -8.67 5.54
CA ARG A 62 7.35 -7.85 5.09
C ARG A 62 7.40 -6.44 5.67
N LEU A 63 7.60 -6.34 6.99
CA LEU A 63 7.72 -5.05 7.66
C LEU A 63 8.90 -4.25 7.09
N GLU A 64 10.03 -4.92 6.88
CA GLU A 64 11.22 -4.30 6.29
C GLU A 64 10.94 -3.79 4.88
N ALA A 65 10.37 -4.62 4.00
CA ALA A 65 10.02 -4.20 2.64
C ALA A 65 9.15 -2.94 2.63
N ARG A 66 8.14 -2.85 3.52
CA ARG A 66 7.29 -1.66 3.67
C ARG A 66 8.07 -0.42 4.10
N LYS A 67 9.05 -0.56 5.01
CA LYS A 67 9.92 0.55 5.45
C LYS A 67 10.86 1.04 4.35
N LEU A 68 11.25 0.17 3.42
CA LEU A 68 12.11 0.53 2.30
C LEU A 68 11.40 1.31 1.21
N VAL A 69 10.07 1.15 1.05
CA VAL A 69 9.32 1.79 -0.05
C VAL A 69 9.50 3.32 -0.08
N PRO A 70 9.31 4.07 1.02
CA PRO A 70 9.53 5.53 1.02
C PRO A 70 10.94 5.96 0.65
N CYS A 71 11.91 5.05 0.77
CA CYS A 71 13.33 5.30 0.56
C CYS A 71 13.86 4.80 -0.79
N LEU A 72 13.00 4.26 -1.66
CA LEU A 72 13.37 3.86 -3.02
C LEU A 72 13.85 5.06 -3.84
N ALA A 73 15.12 5.05 -4.21
CA ALA A 73 15.78 6.10 -5.00
C ALA A 73 16.07 5.68 -6.44
N GLU A 74 15.71 4.46 -6.82
CA GLU A 74 15.82 3.91 -8.17
C GLU A 74 14.43 3.51 -8.71
N PRO A 75 14.22 3.62 -10.03
CA PRO A 75 12.98 3.17 -10.65
C PRO A 75 12.82 1.67 -10.42
N ILE A 76 11.65 1.27 -9.93
CA ILE A 76 11.29 -0.16 -9.85
C ILE A 76 10.71 -0.64 -11.17
N THR A 77 10.88 -1.92 -11.46
CA THR A 77 10.25 -2.57 -12.62
C THR A 77 8.88 -3.13 -12.25
N PRO A 78 8.01 -3.40 -13.25
CA PRO A 78 6.74 -4.07 -13.00
C PRO A 78 6.87 -5.43 -12.31
N ALA A 79 7.93 -6.19 -12.60
CA ALA A 79 8.22 -7.45 -11.93
C ALA A 79 8.55 -7.26 -10.43
N GLN A 80 9.30 -6.20 -10.08
CA GLN A 80 9.59 -5.88 -8.69
C GLN A 80 8.33 -5.44 -7.93
N ALA A 81 7.47 -4.64 -8.57
CA ALA A 81 6.19 -4.24 -8.01
C ALA A 81 5.26 -5.45 -7.79
N ALA A 82 5.16 -6.36 -8.77
CA ALA A 82 4.40 -7.59 -8.63
C ALA A 82 4.90 -8.46 -7.47
N GLY A 83 6.22 -8.56 -7.27
CA GLY A 83 6.80 -9.24 -6.11
C GLY A 83 6.35 -8.65 -4.78
N PHE A 84 6.36 -7.33 -4.65
CA PHE A 84 5.88 -6.64 -3.44
C PHE A 84 4.38 -6.86 -3.21
N HIS A 85 3.55 -6.78 -4.25
CA HIS A 85 2.12 -7.05 -4.15
C HIS A 85 1.81 -8.50 -3.76
N ARG A 86 2.64 -9.46 -4.20
CA ARG A 86 2.56 -10.86 -3.74
C ARG A 86 2.82 -10.97 -2.25
N LEU A 87 3.90 -10.34 -1.78
CA LEU A 87 4.27 -10.28 -0.37
C LEU A 87 3.13 -9.71 0.47
N GLU A 88 2.55 -8.60 0.04
CA GLU A 88 1.40 -8.00 0.72
C GLU A 88 0.18 -8.93 0.73
N ALA A 89 -0.14 -9.58 -0.39
CA ALA A 89 -1.23 -10.53 -0.47
C ALA A 89 -1.10 -11.71 0.52
N MET A 90 0.11 -12.28 0.62
CA MET A 90 0.41 -13.37 1.57
C MET A 90 0.28 -12.89 3.01
N GLY A 91 0.75 -11.69 3.31
CA GLY A 91 0.64 -11.13 4.64
C GLY A 91 -0.79 -10.78 5.04
N GLU A 92 -1.63 -10.29 4.12
CA GLU A 92 -3.05 -10.08 4.37
C GLU A 92 -3.79 -11.42 4.55
N PHE A 93 -3.40 -12.46 3.79
CA PHE A 93 -3.95 -13.81 3.95
C PHE A 93 -3.68 -14.38 5.34
N LEU A 94 -2.44 -14.30 5.81
CA LEU A 94 -2.04 -14.75 7.15
C LEU A 94 -2.77 -14.00 8.27
N SER A 95 -3.06 -12.71 8.06
CA SER A 95 -3.86 -11.89 8.97
C SER A 95 -5.38 -12.07 8.82
N ARG A 96 -5.84 -13.03 8.00
CA ARG A 96 -7.25 -13.29 7.67
C ARG A 96 -7.99 -12.09 7.07
N ASN A 97 -7.25 -11.14 6.48
CA ASN A 97 -7.83 -10.04 5.72
C ASN A 97 -8.01 -10.45 4.26
N HIS A 98 -9.08 -11.20 3.99
CA HIS A 98 -9.38 -11.75 2.66
C HIS A 98 -9.50 -10.65 1.59
N ALA A 99 -10.17 -9.54 1.92
CA ALA A 99 -10.33 -8.41 1.00
C ALA A 99 -8.97 -7.76 0.68
N GLY A 100 -8.12 -7.54 1.68
CA GLY A 100 -6.77 -7.01 1.46
C GLY A 100 -5.90 -7.94 0.63
N SER A 101 -6.01 -9.26 0.84
CA SER A 101 -5.30 -10.27 0.06
C SER A 101 -5.70 -10.23 -1.41
N VAL A 102 -7.01 -10.25 -1.70
CA VAL A 102 -7.53 -10.14 -3.08
C VAL A 102 -7.14 -8.81 -3.71
N ALA A 103 -7.23 -7.68 -2.99
CA ALA A 103 -6.83 -6.38 -3.52
C ALA A 103 -5.35 -6.34 -3.93
N SER A 104 -4.47 -6.90 -3.09
CA SER A 104 -3.04 -6.99 -3.38
C SER A 104 -2.76 -7.94 -4.55
N LEU A 105 -3.49 -9.06 -4.67
CA LEU A 105 -3.39 -9.96 -5.82
C LEU A 105 -3.86 -9.31 -7.13
N ARG A 106 -4.83 -8.39 -7.09
CA ARG A 106 -5.21 -7.57 -8.26
C ARG A 106 -4.07 -6.66 -8.69
N ALA A 107 -3.39 -6.02 -7.73
CA ALA A 107 -2.23 -5.18 -8.00
C ALA A 107 -1.08 -6.00 -8.62
N LEU A 108 -0.84 -7.20 -8.11
CA LEU A 108 0.08 -8.16 -8.71
C LEU A 108 -0.29 -8.50 -10.16
N ALA A 109 -1.55 -8.87 -10.43
CA ALA A 109 -1.99 -9.25 -11.77
C ALA A 109 -1.91 -8.09 -12.77
N ALA A 110 -2.12 -6.85 -12.30
CA ALA A 110 -1.97 -5.67 -13.11
C ALA A 110 -0.49 -5.33 -13.41
N ALA A 111 0.39 -5.46 -12.42
CA ALA A 111 1.82 -5.18 -12.57
C ALA A 111 2.55 -6.24 -13.42
N ALA A 112 2.13 -7.50 -13.37
CA ALA A 112 2.69 -8.58 -14.17
C ALA A 112 1.60 -9.37 -14.91
N PRO A 113 1.10 -8.86 -16.05
CA PRO A 113 0.15 -9.59 -16.88
C PRO A 113 0.73 -10.94 -17.31
N GLY A 114 -0.02 -12.02 -17.06
CA GLY A 114 0.44 -13.38 -17.35
C GLY A 114 1.28 -14.03 -16.25
N TYR A 115 1.45 -13.39 -15.10
CA TYR A 115 1.96 -14.07 -13.92
C TYR A 115 1.06 -15.26 -13.55
N GLU A 116 1.68 -16.35 -13.10
CA GLU A 116 0.98 -17.50 -12.52
C GLU A 116 1.51 -17.74 -11.11
N LEU A 117 0.61 -18.03 -10.18
CA LEU A 117 0.99 -18.26 -8.79
C LEU A 117 1.74 -19.59 -8.67
N SER A 118 2.97 -19.55 -8.17
CA SER A 118 3.80 -20.75 -7.99
C SER A 118 3.09 -21.79 -7.11
N GLU A 119 3.10 -23.04 -7.55
CA GLU A 119 2.59 -24.17 -6.76
C GLU A 119 3.37 -24.39 -5.46
N GLU A 120 4.61 -23.89 -5.38
CA GLU A 120 5.39 -23.88 -4.14
C GLU A 120 4.76 -22.96 -3.09
N LEU A 121 4.22 -21.82 -3.50
CA LEU A 121 3.58 -20.84 -2.61
C LEU A 121 2.12 -21.19 -2.31
N ALA A 122 1.43 -21.74 -3.30
CA ALA A 122 0.04 -22.10 -3.21
C ALA A 122 -0.21 -23.37 -4.04
N PRO A 123 -0.04 -24.57 -3.46
CA PRO A 123 -0.29 -25.83 -4.16
C PRO A 123 -1.79 -25.98 -4.51
N PRO A 124 -2.14 -26.93 -5.40
CA PRO A 124 -3.55 -27.18 -5.75
C PRO A 124 -4.45 -27.34 -4.52
N GLY A 125 -5.55 -26.57 -4.50
CA GLY A 125 -6.50 -26.52 -3.38
C GLY A 125 -6.15 -25.53 -2.27
N HIS A 126 -4.99 -24.86 -2.34
CA HIS A 126 -4.65 -23.80 -1.39
C HIS A 126 -5.57 -22.57 -1.59
N PRO A 127 -6.13 -21.96 -0.52
CA PRO A 127 -7.08 -20.85 -0.66
C PRO A 127 -6.57 -19.62 -1.44
N LEU A 128 -5.25 -19.38 -1.45
CA LEU A 128 -4.66 -18.31 -2.25
C LEU A 128 -4.85 -18.50 -3.76
N GLN A 129 -4.98 -19.74 -4.27
CA GLN A 129 -5.29 -19.96 -5.68
C GLN A 129 -6.65 -19.37 -6.03
N LEU A 130 -7.67 -19.68 -5.23
CA LEU A 130 -9.02 -19.11 -5.39
C LEU A 130 -8.99 -17.58 -5.29
N TYR A 131 -8.22 -17.00 -4.37
CA TYR A 131 -8.12 -15.53 -4.26
C TYR A 131 -7.47 -14.91 -5.49
N TYR A 132 -6.49 -15.60 -6.08
CA TYR A 132 -5.83 -15.14 -7.29
C TYR A 132 -6.75 -15.24 -8.51
N GLU A 133 -7.52 -16.31 -8.62
CA GLU A 133 -8.57 -16.46 -9.64
C GLU A 133 -9.61 -15.34 -9.54
N ILE A 134 -10.11 -15.06 -8.33
CA ILE A 134 -11.03 -13.95 -8.08
C ILE A 134 -10.38 -12.62 -8.48
N ALA A 135 -9.13 -12.38 -8.07
CA ALA A 135 -8.41 -11.16 -8.39
C ALA A 135 -8.29 -10.93 -9.91
N ARG A 136 -7.90 -11.97 -10.67
CA ARG A 136 -7.80 -11.93 -12.14
C ARG A 136 -9.15 -11.79 -12.84
N GLY A 137 -10.19 -12.41 -12.29
CA GLY A 137 -11.54 -12.39 -12.86
C GLY A 137 -12.32 -11.12 -12.54
N THR A 138 -11.86 -10.30 -11.58
CA THR A 138 -12.61 -9.11 -11.22
C THR A 138 -12.37 -7.98 -12.21
N VAL A 139 -13.46 -7.38 -12.69
CA VAL A 139 -13.42 -6.23 -13.60
C VAL A 139 -12.68 -5.06 -12.94
N SER A 140 -11.79 -4.44 -13.73
CA SER A 140 -11.09 -3.22 -13.31
C SER A 140 -12.03 -2.03 -13.32
N VAL A 141 -11.95 -1.21 -12.28
CA VAL A 141 -12.64 0.09 -12.27
C VAL A 141 -11.88 1.06 -13.18
N ALA A 142 -12.60 1.95 -13.86
CA ALA A 142 -11.99 2.99 -14.67
C ALA A 142 -10.98 3.78 -13.83
N PRO A 143 -9.73 3.97 -14.32
CA PRO A 143 -8.73 4.71 -13.57
C PRO A 143 -9.11 6.20 -13.53
N THR A 144 -8.56 6.91 -12.55
CA THR A 144 -8.77 8.35 -12.39
C THR A 144 -7.52 9.11 -12.84
N PRO A 145 -7.64 10.22 -13.58
CA PRO A 145 -6.49 11.03 -13.95
C PRO A 145 -5.70 11.49 -12.73
N ILE A 146 -4.37 11.50 -12.85
CA ILE A 146 -3.50 12.14 -11.88
C ILE A 146 -3.26 13.59 -12.35
N PRO A 147 -3.43 14.62 -11.50
CA PRO A 147 -3.12 15.98 -11.89
C PRO A 147 -1.69 16.09 -12.43
N ALA A 148 -1.49 16.82 -13.53
CA ALA A 148 -0.15 17.05 -14.05
C ALA A 148 0.58 18.09 -13.19
N VAL A 149 1.87 17.85 -12.91
CA VAL A 149 2.77 18.84 -12.31
C VAL A 149 3.92 19.05 -13.28
N GLU A 150 4.19 20.30 -13.62
CA GLU A 150 5.25 20.67 -14.56
C GLU A 150 6.61 20.13 -14.11
N GLY A 151 7.41 19.61 -15.05
CA GLY A 151 8.73 19.02 -14.77
C GLY A 151 8.71 17.70 -14.00
N ARG A 152 7.53 17.08 -13.85
CA ARG A 152 7.38 15.79 -13.15
C ARG A 152 6.64 14.76 -13.99
N TRP A 153 7.06 13.51 -13.88
CA TRP A 153 6.32 12.37 -14.40
C TRP A 153 6.19 11.28 -13.34
N ILE A 154 5.25 10.37 -13.58
CA ILE A 154 4.79 9.41 -12.57
C ILE A 154 4.90 8.01 -13.13
N HIS A 155 5.43 7.12 -12.29
CA HIS A 155 5.30 5.69 -12.49
C HIS A 155 4.38 5.10 -11.43
N ILE A 156 3.53 4.17 -11.88
CA ILE A 156 2.74 3.29 -11.02
C ILE A 156 3.15 1.86 -11.34
N ASP A 157 3.50 1.10 -10.31
CA ASP A 157 3.96 -0.29 -10.41
C ASP A 157 5.06 -0.46 -11.47
N GLY A 158 5.98 0.52 -11.53
CA GLY A 158 7.12 0.52 -12.46
C GLY A 158 6.81 0.95 -13.91
N ALA A 159 5.56 1.27 -14.24
CA ALA A 159 5.17 1.75 -15.57
C ALA A 159 4.83 3.25 -15.55
N ALA A 160 5.24 3.99 -16.59
CA ALA A 160 4.86 5.40 -16.77
C ALA A 160 3.35 5.53 -17.03
N VAL A 161 2.66 6.39 -16.29
CA VAL A 161 1.20 6.54 -16.37
C VAL A 161 0.74 7.99 -16.20
N THR A 162 -0.48 8.25 -16.69
CA THR A 162 -1.23 9.51 -16.48
C THR A 162 -2.45 9.34 -15.58
N ASP A 163 -2.80 8.09 -15.26
CA ASP A 163 -4.00 7.73 -14.52
C ASP A 163 -3.63 6.75 -13.40
N ARG A 164 -4.36 6.82 -12.29
CA ARG A 164 -4.19 5.92 -11.14
C ARG A 164 -5.34 4.95 -11.00
N PRO A 165 -5.09 3.72 -10.54
CA PRO A 165 -6.16 2.84 -10.12
C PRO A 165 -6.79 3.37 -8.83
N ILE A 166 -8.08 3.09 -8.65
CA ILE A 166 -8.83 3.44 -7.43
C ILE A 166 -9.29 2.20 -6.66
N ASP A 167 -9.18 1.03 -7.26
CA ASP A 167 -9.76 -0.24 -6.82
C ASP A 167 -8.73 -1.25 -6.30
N ARG A 168 -7.44 -0.89 -6.30
CA ARG A 168 -6.33 -1.73 -5.84
C ARG A 168 -5.18 -0.87 -5.29
N PRO A 169 -4.35 -1.42 -4.38
CA PRO A 169 -3.13 -0.76 -3.98
C PRO A 169 -2.15 -0.66 -5.15
N TYR A 170 -1.18 0.25 -5.03
CA TYR A 170 -0.11 0.40 -6.01
C TYR A 170 1.16 1.00 -5.40
N LEU A 171 2.30 0.74 -6.04
CA LEU A 171 3.55 1.44 -5.76
C LEU A 171 3.66 2.67 -6.66
N PHE A 172 3.83 3.83 -6.03
CA PHE A 172 3.96 5.12 -6.69
C PHE A 172 5.42 5.57 -6.67
N GLN A 173 5.89 6.11 -7.80
CA GLN A 173 7.14 6.86 -7.88
C GLN A 173 6.93 8.12 -8.71
N SER A 174 7.29 9.28 -8.16
CA SER A 174 7.35 10.53 -8.93
C SER A 174 8.79 10.92 -9.21
N PHE A 175 9.01 11.38 -10.43
CA PHE A 175 10.31 11.77 -10.95
C PHE A 175 10.33 13.27 -11.22
N GLU A 176 11.51 13.86 -11.10
CA GLU A 176 11.85 15.20 -11.61
C GLU A 176 12.75 15.09 -12.84
N ASP A 177 12.93 16.21 -13.53
CA ASP A 177 13.92 16.39 -14.60
C ASP A 177 15.28 15.75 -14.24
N GLY A 178 15.85 15.03 -15.20
CA GLY A 178 17.07 14.24 -14.99
C GLY A 178 16.85 12.84 -14.39
N GLY A 179 15.61 12.45 -14.13
CA GLY A 179 15.25 11.07 -13.73
C GLY A 179 15.38 10.80 -12.24
N ARG A 180 15.54 11.84 -11.42
CA ARG A 180 15.65 11.72 -9.97
C ARG A 180 14.28 11.41 -9.36
N ILE A 181 14.19 10.35 -8.56
CA ILE A 181 12.99 10.07 -7.77
C ILE A 181 12.91 11.05 -6.59
N THR A 182 11.72 11.62 -6.42
CA THR A 182 11.41 12.61 -5.38
C THR A 182 10.48 12.07 -4.31
N ILE A 183 9.60 11.15 -4.70
CA ILE A 183 8.65 10.51 -3.81
C ILE A 183 8.52 9.06 -4.25
N SER A 184 8.58 8.14 -3.30
CA SER A 184 8.11 6.78 -3.47
C SER A 184 7.15 6.43 -2.34
N SER A 185 6.07 5.71 -2.65
CA SER A 185 5.07 5.33 -1.65
C SER A 185 4.30 4.09 -2.07
N HIS A 186 3.87 3.32 -1.08
CA HIS A 186 2.79 2.36 -1.25
C HIS A 186 1.48 3.10 -0.98
N VAL A 187 0.55 3.08 -1.93
CA VAL A 187 -0.73 3.79 -1.83
C VAL A 187 -1.84 2.75 -1.79
N VAL A 188 -2.71 2.85 -0.78
CA VAL A 188 -3.86 1.95 -0.63
C VAL A 188 -5.02 2.38 -1.55
N PRO A 189 -6.00 1.49 -1.85
CA PRO A 189 -7.12 1.83 -2.72
C PRO A 189 -7.85 3.11 -2.30
N GLY A 190 -8.25 3.91 -3.27
CA GLY A 190 -9.01 5.15 -3.07
C GLY A 190 -8.19 6.37 -2.60
N GLN A 191 -6.98 6.19 -2.07
CA GLN A 191 -6.14 7.32 -1.67
C GLN A 191 -5.46 8.01 -2.87
N LEU A 192 -5.29 9.33 -2.74
CA LEU A 192 -4.43 10.09 -3.64
C LEU A 192 -2.95 9.77 -3.34
N PRO A 193 -2.10 9.73 -4.38
CA PRO A 193 -0.67 9.61 -4.15
C PRO A 193 -0.15 10.86 -3.42
N PRO A 194 0.89 10.73 -2.60
CA PRO A 194 1.50 11.87 -1.92
C PRO A 194 1.94 12.97 -2.89
N GLY A 195 1.72 14.23 -2.49
CA GLY A 195 2.03 15.40 -3.30
C GLY A 195 0.89 15.88 -4.22
N PHE A 196 -0.31 15.31 -4.09
CA PHE A 196 -1.51 15.61 -4.88
C PHE A 196 -2.77 15.74 -4.02
#